data_AF-A0A522WXL3-F1
#
_entry.id   AF-A0A522WXL3-F1
#
_cell.length_a   1.000
_cell.length_b   1.000
_cell.length_c   1.000
_cell.angle_alpha   90.00
_cell.angle_beta   90.00
_cell.angle_gamma   90.00
#
_symmetry.space_group_name_H-M   'P 1'
#
loop_
_entity.id
_entity.type
_entity.pdbx_description
1 polymer ?
#
loop_
_entity_poly.entity_id
_entity_poly.type
_entity_poly.pdbx_seq_one_letter_code
_entity_poly.pdbx_strand_id
1 'polypeptide(L)'
;MELPSHGEIEESLKRLLVARGNRPVSASQAYKLLAEHFNLDLRQTSLIIKTATGSENAWHNRCRTARNHLVKSGSLNKLPRDAWSLTTAAFRGLTSTAEELGL
;
A
#
# COMPACT_ATOMS: atom_id res chain seq x y z
N MET A 1 -11.87 -15.05 -9.27
CA MET A 1 -11.81 -13.80 -8.48
C MET A 1 -10.36 -13.38 -8.43
N GLU A 2 -10.01 -12.29 -9.10
CA GLU A 2 -8.63 -11.84 -9.22
C GLU A 2 -8.33 -10.81 -8.13
N LEU A 3 -7.18 -10.96 -7.47
CA LEU A 3 -6.65 -9.93 -6.58
C LEU A 3 -6.01 -8.84 -7.43
N PRO A 4 -6.06 -7.56 -7.01
CA PRO A 4 -5.41 -6.46 -7.71
C PRO A 4 -3.94 -6.76 -8.02
N SER A 5 -3.49 -6.22 -9.15
CA SER A 5 -2.09 -6.33 -9.55
C SER A 5 -1.19 -5.55 -8.60
N HIS A 6 0.10 -5.89 -8.64
CA HIS A 6 1.09 -5.25 -7.78
C HIS A 6 1.18 -3.74 -8.03
N GLY A 7 1.16 -3.32 -9.29
CA GLY A 7 1.21 -1.90 -9.68
C GLY A 7 0.00 -1.11 -9.18
N GLU A 8 -1.20 -1.68 -9.27
CA GLU A 8 -2.43 -1.03 -8.78
C GLU A 8 -2.38 -0.82 -7.26
N ILE A 9 -1.88 -1.81 -6.50
CA ILE A 9 -1.73 -1.71 -5.05
C ILE A 9 -0.72 -0.61 -4.69
N GLU A 10 0.41 -0.54 -5.41
CA GLU A 10 1.43 0.49 -5.18
C GLU A 10 0.89 1.90 -5.42
N GLU A 11 0.20 2.11 -6.53
CA GLU A 11 -0.38 3.40 -6.88
C GLU A 11 -1.47 3.81 -5.89
N SER A 12 -2.36 2.89 -5.55
CA SER A 12 -3.43 3.13 -4.57
C SER A 12 -2.86 3.42 -3.18
N LEU A 13 -1.78 2.75 -2.78
CA LEU A 13 -1.09 3.03 -1.52
C LEU A 13 -0.47 4.43 -1.51
N LYS A 14 0.17 4.87 -2.60
CA LYS A 14 0.69 6.24 -2.72
C LYS A 14 -0.44 7.27 -2.58
N ARG A 15 -1.53 7.10 -3.34
CA ARG A 15 -2.69 8.00 -3.30
C ARG A 15 -3.32 8.07 -1.91
N LEU A 16 -3.47 6.92 -1.24
CA LEU A 16 -3.98 6.85 0.13
C LEU A 16 -3.10 7.64 1.11
N LEU A 17 -1.78 7.51 1.01
CA LEU A 17 -0.85 8.24 1.86
C LEU A 17 -0.88 9.75 1.58
N VAL A 18 -1.00 10.15 0.30
CA VAL A 18 -1.18 11.56 -0.09
C VAL A 18 -2.48 12.13 0.48
N ALA A 19 -3.61 11.44 0.30
CA ALA A 19 -4.92 11.87 0.79
C ALA A 19 -4.96 12.04 2.32
N ARG A 20 -4.08 11.33 3.05
CA ARG A 20 -3.93 11.46 4.51
C ARG A 20 -2.89 12.50 4.93
N GLY A 21 -2.35 13.30 4.01
CA GLY A 21 -1.33 14.30 4.27
C GLY A 21 0.00 13.69 4.73
N ASN A 22 0.35 12.52 4.18
CA ASN A 22 1.54 11.74 4.54
C ASN A 22 1.64 11.33 6.02
N ARG A 23 0.52 11.31 6.75
CA ARG A 23 0.49 10.80 8.13
C ARG A 23 0.81 9.31 8.12
N PRO A 24 1.74 8.82 8.98
CA PRO A 24 2.05 7.40 9.06
C PRO A 24 0.79 6.57 9.31
N VAL A 25 0.64 5.47 8.55
CA VAL A 25 -0.43 4.49 8.76
C VAL A 25 0.15 3.15 9.17
N SER A 26 -0.59 2.41 10.00
CA SER A 26 -0.19 1.05 10.37
C SER A 26 -0.40 0.06 9.23
N ALA A 27 0.35 -1.05 9.26
CA ALA A 27 0.21 -2.10 8.26
C ALA A 27 -1.24 -2.63 8.22
N SER A 28 -1.83 -2.91 9.38
CA SER A 28 -3.22 -3.37 9.50
C SER A 28 -4.21 -2.35 8.94
N GLN A 29 -4.00 -1.06 9.22
CA GLN A 29 -4.85 -0.01 8.69
C GLN A 29 -4.72 0.11 7.16
N ALA A 30 -3.50 0.03 6.63
CA ALA A 30 -3.26 0.04 5.20
C ALA A 30 -3.93 -1.16 4.50
N TYR A 31 -3.84 -2.37 5.06
CA TYR A 31 -4.49 -3.56 4.51
C TYR A 31 -6.01 -3.39 4.43
N LYS A 32 -6.63 -2.85 5.49
CA LYS A 32 -8.07 -2.61 5.54
C LYS A 32 -8.51 -1.56 4.53
N LEU A 33 -7.86 -0.39 4.52
CA LEU A 33 -8.23 0.70 3.63
C LEU A 33 -8.01 0.35 2.15
N LEU A 34 -6.95 -0.40 1.82
CA LEU A 34 -6.73 -0.88 0.46
C LEU A 34 -7.77 -1.94 0.08
N ALA A 35 -8.15 -2.84 1.00
CA ALA A 35 -9.19 -3.82 0.72
C ALA A 35 -10.54 -3.14 0.46
N GLU A 36 -10.89 -2.12 1.25
CA GLU A 36 -12.07 -1.29 1.04
C GLU A 36 -12.00 -0.55 -0.31
N HIS A 37 -10.84 0.03 -0.66
CA HIS A 37 -10.65 0.72 -1.95
C HIS A 37 -10.89 -0.20 -3.15
N PHE A 38 -10.41 -1.45 -3.08
CA PHE A 38 -10.58 -2.44 -4.15
C PHE A 38 -11.88 -3.25 -4.04
N ASN A 39 -12.77 -2.92 -3.09
CA ASN A 39 -13.99 -3.68 -2.80
C ASN A 39 -13.75 -5.19 -2.62
N LEU A 40 -12.65 -5.56 -1.94
CA LEU A 40 -12.34 -6.96 -1.68
C LEU A 40 -13.28 -7.55 -0.64
N ASP A 41 -13.79 -8.75 -0.93
CA ASP A 41 -14.65 -9.47 0.01
C ASP A 41 -13.84 -10.14 1.13
N LEU A 42 -14.56 -10.68 2.12
CA LEU A 42 -13.94 -11.39 3.25
C LEU A 42 -13.16 -12.63 2.80
N ARG A 43 -13.60 -13.32 1.74
CA ARG A 43 -12.95 -14.54 1.25
C ARG A 43 -11.60 -14.22 0.62
N GLN A 44 -11.50 -13.13 -0.13
CA GLN A 44 -10.28 -12.62 -0.76
C GLN A 44 -9.30 -12.10 0.28
N THR A 45 -9.79 -11.31 1.23
CA THR A 45 -8.97 -10.75 2.32
C THR A 45 -8.58 -11.76 3.38
N SER A 46 -9.21 -12.94 3.43
CA SER A 46 -8.87 -14.05 4.34
C SER A 46 -8.19 -15.23 3.67
N LEU A 47 -7.92 -15.14 2.35
CA LEU A 47 -7.32 -16.23 1.60
C LEU A 47 -5.92 -16.55 2.14
N ILE A 48 -5.72 -17.78 2.59
CA ILE A 48 -4.42 -18.27 3.07
C ILE A 48 -3.70 -18.98 1.93
N ILE A 49 -2.45 -18.59 1.70
CA ILE A 49 -1.54 -19.24 0.74
C ILE A 49 -0.36 -19.87 1.48
N LYS A 50 0.14 -20.98 0.96
CA LYS A 50 1.42 -21.56 1.41
C LYS A 50 2.57 -20.77 0.78
N THR A 51 3.46 -20.29 1.61
CA THR A 51 4.73 -19.65 1.24
C THR A 51 5.89 -20.56 1.66
N ALA A 52 7.10 -20.27 1.19
CA ALA A 52 8.30 -21.03 1.58
C ALA A 52 8.56 -21.00 3.10
N THR A 53 8.02 -19.99 3.80
CA THR A 53 8.22 -19.78 5.24
C THR A 53 6.99 -20.17 6.09
N GLY A 54 5.92 -20.72 5.49
CA GLY A 54 4.73 -21.14 6.22
C GLY A 54 3.43 -20.87 5.47
N SER A 55 2.37 -20.55 6.19
CA SER A 55 1.10 -20.11 5.60
C SER A 55 0.87 -18.64 5.92
N GLU A 56 0.59 -17.83 4.91
CA GLU A 56 0.35 -16.40 5.07
C GLU A 56 -0.94 -15.98 4.36
N ASN A 57 -1.51 -14.88 4.81
CA ASN A 57 -2.64 -14.26 4.14
C ASN A 57 -2.18 -13.66 2.80
N ALA A 58 -2.81 -14.07 1.70
CA ALA A 58 -2.45 -13.70 0.34
C ALA A 58 -2.54 -12.18 0.12
N TRP A 59 -3.58 -11.55 0.67
CA TRP A 59 -3.78 -10.11 0.58
C TRP A 59 -2.70 -9.35 1.35
N HIS A 60 -2.44 -9.75 2.60
CA HIS A 60 -1.39 -9.13 3.41
C HIS A 60 -0.01 -9.28 2.76
N ASN A 61 0.29 -10.45 2.18
CA ASN A 61 1.54 -10.69 1.48
C ASN A 61 1.69 -9.80 0.24
N ARG A 62 0.64 -9.63 -0.56
CA ARG A 62 0.64 -8.71 -1.71
C ARG A 62 0.91 -7.27 -1.28
N CYS A 63 0.18 -6.77 -0.29
CA CYS A 63 0.38 -5.42 0.23
C CYS A 63 1.79 -5.21 0.81
N ARG A 64 2.33 -6.21 1.52
CA ARG A 64 3.69 -6.16 2.05
C ARG A 64 4.74 -6.13 0.93
N THR A 65 4.53 -6.90 -0.13
CA THR A 65 5.41 -6.89 -1.30
C THR A 65 5.39 -5.51 -1.98
N ALA A 66 4.21 -4.92 -2.19
CA ALA A 66 4.05 -3.56 -2.72
C ALA A 66 4.80 -2.52 -1.88
N ARG A 67 4.63 -2.57 -0.56
CA ARG A 67 5.37 -1.70 0.34
C ARG A 67 6.89 -1.87 0.20
N ASN A 68 7.37 -3.11 0.11
CA ASN A 68 8.81 -3.36 0.00
C ASN A 68 9.38 -2.85 -1.33
N HIS A 69 8.63 -2.95 -2.43
CA HIS A 69 9.03 -2.37 -3.71
C HIS A 69 9.12 -0.85 -3.62
N LEU A 70 8.12 -0.20 -3.02
CA LEU A 70 8.11 1.25 -2.82
C LEU A 70 9.19 1.76 -1.86
N VAL A 71 9.59 0.96 -0.87
CA VAL A 71 10.77 1.27 -0.03
C VAL A 71 12.05 1.15 -0.84
N LYS A 72 12.18 0.12 -1.69
CA LYS A 72 13.35 -0.06 -2.56
C LYS A 72 13.47 1.05 -3.61
N SER A 73 12.35 1.54 -4.14
CA SER A 73 12.32 2.66 -5.09
C SER A 73 12.52 4.04 -4.43
N GLY A 74 12.65 4.11 -3.11
CA GLY A 74 12.77 5.37 -2.37
C GLY A 74 11.48 6.18 -2.24
N SER A 75 10.33 5.59 -2.58
CA SER A 75 9.02 6.25 -2.46
C SER A 75 8.45 6.21 -1.04
N LEU A 76 8.75 5.17 -0.27
CA LEU A 76 8.33 5.00 1.13
C LEU A 76 9.52 5.05 2.10
N ASN A 77 9.28 5.58 3.30
CA ASN A 77 10.29 5.56 4.36
C ASN A 77 10.53 4.14 4.88
N LYS A 78 11.79 3.83 5.20
CA LYS A 78 12.19 2.60 5.89
C LYS A 78 11.96 2.72 7.41
N LEU A 79 10.72 3.01 7.81
CA LEU A 79 10.30 3.02 9.20
C LEU A 79 10.12 1.58 9.73
N PRO A 80 10.06 1.38 11.06
CA PRO A 80 9.64 0.10 11.65
C PRO A 80 8.36 -0.42 10.99
N ARG A 81 8.20 -1.74 10.94
CA ARG A 81 7.21 -2.46 10.10
C ARG A 81 5.77 -1.95 10.22
N ASP A 82 5.42 -1.29 11.32
CA ASP A 82 4.10 -0.76 11.62
C ASP A 82 3.85 0.71 11.25
N ALA A 83 4.79 1.39 10.58
CA ALA A 83 4.55 2.76 10.14
C ALA A 83 4.88 2.92 8.65
N TRP A 84 3.85 3.19 7.84
CA TRP A 84 3.96 3.37 6.40
C TRP A 84 3.72 4.85 6.09
N SER A 85 4.71 5.49 5.49
CA SER A 85 4.64 6.89 5.03
C SER A 85 5.53 7.08 3.81
N LEU A 86 5.17 8.04 2.97
CA LEU A 86 5.97 8.46 1.82
C LEU A 86 7.19 9.24 2.29
N THR A 87 8.27 9.13 1.53
CA THR A 87 9.42 10.03 1.69
C THR A 87 8.99 11.47 1.38
N THR A 88 9.67 12.46 1.98
CA THR A 88 9.36 13.88 1.73
C THR A 88 9.44 14.23 0.24
N ALA A 89 10.41 13.64 -0.48
CA ALA A 89 10.56 13.82 -1.92
C ALA A 89 9.38 13.21 -2.70
N ALA A 90 8.98 11.97 -2.38
CA ALA A 90 7.87 11.32 -3.06
C ALA A 90 6.51 11.98 -2.76
N PHE A 91 6.29 12.43 -1.52
CA PHE A 91 5.08 13.16 -1.17
C PHE A 91 4.97 14.47 -1.95
N ARG A 92 6.03 15.30 -1.97
CA ARG A 92 6.05 16.55 -2.75
C ARG A 92 5.86 16.31 -4.23
N GLY A 93 6.53 15.30 -4.80
CA GLY A 93 6.38 14.97 -6.22
C GLY A 93 4.93 14.63 -6.58
N LEU A 94 4.26 13.83 -5.75
CA LEU A 94 2.87 13.44 -5.98
C LEU A 94 1.87 14.58 -5.74
N THR A 95 2.12 15.47 -4.77
CA THR A 95 1.25 16.64 -4.54
C THR A 95 1.43 17.69 -5.64
N SER A 96 2.66 17.91 -6.12
CA SER A 96 2.90 18.80 -7.25
C SER A 96 2.19 18.31 -8.51
N THR A 97 2.23 16.99 -8.79
CA THR A 97 1.46 16.42 -9.90
C THR A 97 -0.06 16.54 -9.69
N ALA A 98 -0.56 16.47 -8.45
CA ALA A 98 -1.99 16.65 -8.17
C ALA A 98 -2.44 18.11 -8.36
N GLU A 99 -1.63 19.09 -7.90
CA GLU A 99 -1.88 20.52 -8.10
C GLU A 99 -1.81 20.93 -9.57
N GLU A 100 -0.88 20.36 -10.35
CA GLU A 100 -0.77 20.58 -11.80
C GLU A 100 -1.97 20.03 -12.59
N LEU A 101 -2.73 19.09 -12.01
CA LEU A 101 -3.89 18.46 -12.64
C LEU A 101 -5.25 19.03 -12.18
N GLY A 102 -5.25 20.06 -11.33
CA GLY A 102 -6.48 20.82 -11.00
C GLY A 102 -7.59 20.02 -10.32
N LEU A 103 -7.23 19.06 -9.45
CA LEU A 103 -8.16 18.35 -8.57
C LEU A 103 -8.23 19.00 -7.18
#